data_AF-A0A3D4UH23-F1
#
_entry.id   AF-A0A3D4UH23-F1
#
_cell.length_a   1.000
_cell.length_b   1.000
_cell.length_c   1.000
_cell.angle_alpha   90.00
_cell.angle_beta   90.00
_cell.angle_gamma   90.00
#
_symmetry.space_group_name_H-M   'P 1'
#
loop_
_entity.id
_entity.type
_entity.pdbx_description
1 polymer ?
#
loop_
_entity_poly.entity_id
_entity_poly.type
_entity_poly.pdbx_seq_one_letter_code
_entity_poly.pdbx_strand_id
1 'polypeptide(L)'
;MFGVAALVVVCEEQEQMVQIARSLSGNLTGTIHSDQNAPEDRQLADRIPGVLRPRVGRLIHDAVPTGVSVNASTVHGGPFPATGHPGFTAVGLPTSIHRFAALRCYDRVPERSLPPELRNTNPTGTMMRFINGTWTNKDAQDS
;
A
#
# COMPACT_ATOMS: atom_id res chain seq x y z
N MET A 1 2.64 -24.13 -2.60
CA MET A 1 2.02 -25.01 -3.60
C MET A 1 1.22 -24.14 -4.55
N PHE A 2 1.36 -24.32 -5.87
CA PHE A 2 0.57 -23.60 -6.88
C PHE A 2 -0.43 -24.59 -7.50
N GLY A 3 -1.73 -24.32 -7.37
CA GLY A 3 -2.82 -25.24 -7.75
C GLY A 3 -4.01 -25.16 -6.78
N VAL A 4 -5.03 -25.98 -7.03
CA VAL A 4 -6.24 -26.04 -6.18
C VAL A 4 -5.95 -26.88 -4.94
N ALA A 5 -5.50 -26.23 -3.87
CA ALA A 5 -5.28 -26.87 -2.58
C ALA A 5 -5.36 -25.84 -1.45
N ALA A 6 -5.81 -26.29 -0.28
CA ALA A 6 -5.91 -25.47 0.93
C ALA A 6 -5.39 -26.27 2.14
N LEU A 7 -4.85 -25.54 3.13
CA LEU A 7 -4.49 -26.07 4.44
C LEU A 7 -5.38 -25.40 5.47
N VAL A 8 -6.02 -26.20 6.32
CA VAL A 8 -6.79 -25.72 7.47
C VAL A 8 -6.00 -26.06 8.72
N VAL A 9 -5.79 -25.06 9.58
CA VAL A 9 -5.16 -25.22 10.90
C VAL A 9 -6.22 -24.91 11.94
N VAL A 10 -6.58 -25.91 12.74
CA VAL A 10 -7.56 -25.77 13.82
C VAL A 10 -6.80 -25.37 15.08
N CYS A 11 -7.24 -24.30 15.73
CA CYS A 11 -6.71 -23.82 17.00
C CYS A 11 -7.68 -24.19 18.12
N GLU A 12 -7.15 -24.63 19.26
CA GLU A 12 -7.94 -24.90 20.47
C GLU A 12 -8.37 -23.59 21.15
N GLU A 13 -7.55 -22.54 21.02
CA GLU A 13 -7.80 -21.23 21.64
C GLU A 13 -7.38 -20.07 20.74
N GLN A 14 -7.97 -18.90 21.00
CA GLN A 14 -7.70 -17.67 20.22
C GLN A 14 -6.22 -17.26 20.26
N GLU A 15 -5.52 -17.49 21.37
CA GLU A 15 -4.12 -17.10 21.50
C GLU A 15 -3.22 -17.92 20.55
N GLN A 16 -3.53 -19.19 20.29
CA GLN A 16 -2.83 -19.98 19.27
C GLN A 16 -2.97 -19.37 17.88
N MET A 17 -4.16 -18.84 17.52
CA MET A 17 -4.37 -18.13 16.26
C MET A 17 -3.48 -16.88 16.17
N VAL A 18 -3.35 -16.12 17.28
CA VAL A 18 -2.45 -14.97 17.37
C VAL A 18 -0.99 -15.39 17.18
N GLN A 19 -0.54 -16.49 17.80
CA GLN A 19 0.81 -17.00 17.63
C GLN A 19 1.09 -17.44 16.19
N ILE A 20 0.13 -18.13 15.56
CA ILE A 20 0.22 -18.52 14.15
C ILE A 20 0.34 -17.27 13.27
N ALA A 21 -0.52 -16.27 13.45
CA ALA A 21 -0.47 -15.02 12.70
C ALA A 21 0.88 -14.30 12.85
N ARG A 22 1.48 -14.32 14.05
CA ARG A 22 2.85 -13.82 14.30
C ARG A 22 3.94 -14.64 13.63
N SER A 23 3.71 -15.90 13.29
CA SER A 23 4.70 -16.75 12.64
C SER A 23 4.71 -16.60 11.10
N LEU A 24 3.62 -16.10 10.51
CA LEU A 24 3.47 -15.99 9.05
C LEU A 24 4.54 -15.13 8.42
N SER A 25 5.17 -15.58 7.33
CA SER A 25 6.02 -14.73 6.50
C SER A 25 5.22 -13.61 5.80
N GLY A 26 5.89 -12.76 5.02
CA GLY A 26 5.20 -11.77 4.19
C GLY A 26 4.23 -12.40 3.17
N ASN A 27 3.03 -11.83 3.06
CA ASN A 27 1.94 -12.28 2.21
C ASN A 27 1.36 -11.10 1.41
N LEU A 28 0.75 -11.38 0.24
CA LEU A 28 0.03 -10.36 -0.52
C LEU A 28 -1.21 -9.88 0.25
N THR A 29 -1.94 -10.82 0.84
CA THR A 29 -3.19 -10.57 1.55
C THR A 29 -3.25 -11.30 2.88
N GLY A 30 -3.99 -10.75 3.83
CA GLY A 30 -4.56 -11.48 4.95
C GLY A 30 -6.04 -11.14 5.07
N THR A 31 -6.86 -12.16 5.27
CA THR A 31 -8.31 -12.02 5.38
C THR A 31 -8.75 -12.43 6.77
N ILE A 32 -9.62 -11.63 7.37
CA ILE A 32 -10.32 -11.94 8.62
C ILE A 32 -11.80 -12.13 8.29
N HIS A 33 -12.35 -13.22 8.79
CA HIS A 33 -13.79 -13.48 8.82
C HIS A 33 -14.18 -13.66 10.28
N SER A 34 -15.18 -12.91 10.74
CA SER A 34 -15.63 -12.92 12.13
C SER A 34 -17.12 -12.57 12.21
N ASP A 35 -17.87 -13.18 13.13
CA ASP A 35 -19.23 -12.75 13.40
C ASP A 35 -19.23 -11.53 14.33
N GLN A 36 -19.69 -10.38 13.84
CA GLN A 36 -19.75 -9.14 14.63
C GLN A 36 -20.75 -9.21 15.79
N ASN A 37 -21.66 -10.19 15.78
CA ASN A 37 -22.65 -10.39 16.84
C ASN A 37 -22.15 -11.35 17.93
N ALA A 38 -21.04 -12.07 17.70
CA ALA A 38 -20.43 -12.95 18.68
C ALA A 38 -19.39 -12.17 19.52
N PRO A 39 -19.60 -12.00 20.85
CA PRO A 39 -18.70 -11.20 21.68
C PRO A 39 -17.27 -11.74 21.74
N GLU A 40 -17.12 -13.06 21.67
CA GLU A 40 -15.81 -13.74 21.65
C GLU A 40 -15.03 -13.47 20.36
N ASP A 41 -15.70 -13.41 19.21
CA ASP A 41 -15.08 -13.07 17.93
C ASP A 41 -14.62 -11.61 17.92
N ARG A 42 -15.43 -10.70 18.49
CA ARG A 42 -15.13 -9.27 18.52
C ARG A 42 -13.78 -8.96 19.17
N GLN A 43 -13.47 -9.60 20.29
CA GLN A 43 -12.20 -9.39 20.99
C GLN A 43 -10.99 -9.79 20.14
N LEU A 44 -11.09 -10.89 19.40
CA LEU A 44 -10.02 -11.34 18.51
C LEU A 44 -9.96 -10.47 17.25
N ALA A 45 -11.10 -10.13 16.66
CA ALA A 45 -11.23 -9.29 15.48
C ALA A 45 -10.65 -7.89 15.68
N ASP A 46 -10.65 -7.36 16.90
CA ASP A 46 -10.01 -6.08 17.22
C ASP A 46 -8.47 -6.21 17.35
N ARG A 47 -7.97 -7.36 17.82
CA ARG A 47 -6.53 -7.60 18.07
C ARG A 47 -5.77 -8.10 16.83
N ILE A 48 -6.36 -9.03 16.08
CA ILE A 48 -5.69 -9.74 14.99
C ILE A 48 -5.27 -8.85 13.79
N PRO A 49 -5.99 -7.76 13.42
CA PRO A 49 -5.56 -6.81 12.39
C PRO A 49 -4.17 -6.25 12.64
N GLY A 50 -3.87 -5.85 13.88
CA GLY A 50 -2.57 -5.28 14.25
C GLY A 50 -1.44 -6.30 14.13
N VAL A 51 -1.73 -7.58 14.41
CA VAL A 51 -0.78 -8.68 14.30
C VAL A 51 -0.49 -9.03 12.83
N LEU A 52 -1.54 -9.05 11.99
CA LEU A 52 -1.41 -9.35 10.57
C LEU A 52 -0.84 -8.19 9.76
N ARG A 53 -1.05 -6.94 10.17
CA ARG A 53 -0.62 -5.75 9.43
C ARG A 53 0.85 -5.81 8.99
N PRO A 54 1.85 -6.12 9.84
CA PRO A 54 3.25 -6.20 9.40
C PRO A 54 3.55 -7.40 8.49
N ARG A 55 2.60 -8.31 8.27
CA ARG A 55 2.76 -9.54 7.47
C ARG A 55 2.08 -9.48 6.10
N VAL A 56 1.21 -8.52 5.86
CA VAL A 56 0.37 -8.51 4.64
C VAL A 56 0.48 -7.20 3.87
N GLY A 57 0.37 -7.22 2.54
CA GLY A 57 0.21 -5.99 1.76
C GLY A 57 -1.18 -5.38 1.91
N ARG A 58 -2.20 -6.22 1.78
CA ARG A 58 -3.61 -5.85 1.85
C ARG A 58 -4.33 -6.66 2.93
N LEU A 59 -4.88 -5.97 3.92
CA LEU A 59 -5.75 -6.56 4.92
C LEU A 59 -7.20 -6.49 4.44
N ILE A 60 -7.93 -7.59 4.58
CA ILE A 60 -9.30 -7.73 4.10
C ILE A 60 -10.17 -8.21 5.25
N HIS A 61 -11.36 -7.66 5.39
CA HIS A 61 -12.36 -8.07 6.38
C HIS A 61 -13.62 -8.51 5.65
N ASP A 62 -14.15 -9.68 5.99
CA ASP A 62 -15.41 -10.24 5.47
C ASP A 62 -15.49 -10.34 3.93
N ALA A 63 -14.36 -10.58 3.26
CA ALA A 63 -14.30 -10.75 1.81
C ALA A 63 -13.16 -11.67 1.36
N VAL A 64 -13.32 -12.33 0.21
CA VAL A 64 -12.31 -13.23 -0.35
C VAL A 64 -11.16 -12.45 -1.03
N PRO A 65 -9.91 -12.96 -0.98
CA PRO A 65 -8.73 -12.22 -1.44
C PRO A 65 -8.51 -12.22 -2.95
N THR A 66 -9.27 -13.02 -3.71
CA THR A 66 -9.07 -13.25 -5.15
C THR A 66 -9.38 -12.03 -6.01
N GLY A 67 -10.27 -11.15 -5.57
CA GLY A 67 -10.57 -9.88 -6.24
C GLY A 67 -9.45 -8.85 -6.05
N VAL A 68 -8.84 -8.40 -7.14
CA VAL A 68 -7.88 -7.28 -7.13
C VAL A 68 -8.49 -6.12 -7.91
N SER A 69 -8.96 -5.10 -7.20
CA SER A 69 -9.42 -3.86 -7.84
C SER A 69 -8.25 -3.13 -8.48
N VAL A 70 -8.48 -2.43 -9.60
CA VAL A 70 -7.46 -1.58 -10.23
C VAL A 70 -7.80 -0.13 -9.92
N ASN A 71 -7.36 0.37 -8.76
CA ASN A 71 -7.61 1.74 -8.32
C ASN A 71 -6.42 2.30 -7.52
N ALA A 72 -6.48 3.59 -7.17
CA ALA A 72 -5.38 4.31 -6.52
C ALA A 72 -5.04 3.81 -5.10
N SER A 73 -5.99 3.21 -4.39
CA SER A 73 -5.80 2.68 -3.03
C SER A 73 -5.31 1.25 -3.00
N THR A 74 -5.17 0.59 -4.16
CA THR A 74 -4.78 -0.82 -4.22
C THR A 74 -3.30 -1.00 -3.91
N VAL A 75 -3.02 -1.86 -2.92
CA VAL A 75 -1.68 -2.38 -2.64
C VAL A 75 -1.63 -3.84 -3.08
N HIS A 76 -1.01 -4.10 -4.23
CA HIS A 76 -0.67 -5.43 -4.71
C HIS A 76 0.83 -5.65 -4.53
N GLY A 77 1.18 -6.16 -3.36
CA GLY A 77 2.55 -6.27 -2.84
C GLY A 77 2.48 -6.71 -1.38
N GLY A 78 3.52 -6.46 -0.59
CA GLY A 78 3.58 -6.86 0.82
C GLY A 78 5.02 -7.09 1.30
N PRO A 79 5.23 -7.48 2.56
CA PRO A 79 6.55 -7.84 3.05
C PRO A 79 7.13 -9.04 2.27
N PHE A 80 8.46 -9.18 2.22
CA PHE A 80 9.09 -10.37 1.66
C PHE A 80 8.56 -11.64 2.37
N PRO A 81 8.25 -12.74 1.65
CA PRO A 81 8.52 -13.00 0.23
C PRO A 81 7.44 -12.54 -0.77
N ALA A 82 6.37 -11.86 -0.34
CA ALA A 82 5.29 -11.45 -1.24
C ALA A 82 5.76 -10.49 -2.35
N THR A 83 6.72 -9.61 -2.06
CA THR A 83 7.47 -8.86 -3.07
C THR A 83 8.90 -8.61 -2.59
N GLY A 84 9.82 -8.36 -3.54
CA GLY A 84 11.20 -7.96 -3.25
C GLY A 84 11.35 -6.52 -2.76
N HIS A 85 10.36 -5.66 -2.98
CA HIS A 85 10.41 -4.27 -2.52
C HIS A 85 9.05 -3.82 -1.94
N PRO A 86 8.85 -3.91 -0.61
CA PRO A 86 7.56 -3.66 0.04
C PRO A 86 7.11 -2.19 0.00
N GLY A 87 8.00 -1.26 -0.39
CA GLY A 87 7.68 0.16 -0.55
C GLY A 87 6.84 0.49 -1.79
N PHE A 88 6.61 -0.46 -2.70
CA PHE A 88 5.83 -0.27 -3.92
C PHE A 88 4.62 -1.20 -4.01
N THR A 89 3.66 -0.81 -4.86
CA THR A 89 2.56 -1.66 -5.33
C THR A 89 2.72 -1.97 -6.81
N ALA A 90 2.34 -3.17 -7.23
CA ALA A 90 2.35 -3.56 -8.63
C ALA A 90 1.11 -3.11 -9.41
N VAL A 91 0.02 -2.78 -8.72
CA VAL A 91 -1.29 -2.43 -9.29
C VAL A 91 -1.76 -1.10 -8.73
N GLY A 92 -2.42 -0.30 -9.57
CA GLY A 92 -3.03 0.97 -9.17
C GLY A 92 -2.18 2.19 -9.51
N LEU A 93 -2.77 3.17 -10.20
CA LEU A 93 -2.16 4.48 -10.43
C LEU A 93 -2.65 5.49 -9.40
N PRO A 94 -1.82 6.45 -8.96
CA PRO A 94 -0.48 6.74 -9.49
C PRO A 94 0.63 5.88 -8.87
N THR A 95 0.45 5.30 -7.68
CA THR A 95 1.54 4.74 -6.87
C THR A 95 2.42 3.70 -7.58
N SER A 96 1.83 2.84 -8.41
CA SER A 96 2.58 1.80 -9.13
C SER A 96 3.55 2.33 -10.20
N ILE A 97 3.36 3.57 -10.69
CA ILE A 97 4.25 4.18 -11.69
C ILE A 97 5.64 4.48 -11.10
N HIS A 98 5.74 4.67 -9.78
CA HIS A 98 7.00 4.99 -9.13
C HIS A 98 8.05 3.88 -9.24
N ARG A 99 7.64 2.64 -9.55
CA ARG A 99 8.56 1.53 -9.86
C ARG A 99 9.42 1.78 -11.11
N PHE A 100 8.94 2.65 -12.00
CA PHE A 100 9.60 3.00 -13.26
C PHE A 100 10.10 4.45 -13.28
N ALA A 101 10.04 5.14 -12.13
CA ALA A 101 10.48 6.51 -11.97
C ALA A 101 11.72 6.59 -11.06
N ALA A 102 12.43 7.72 -11.14
CA ALA A 102 13.55 8.02 -10.26
C ALA A 102 13.45 9.47 -9.77
N LEU A 103 13.75 9.68 -8.49
CA LEU A 103 13.89 11.03 -7.95
C LEU A 103 15.18 11.66 -8.49
N ARG A 104 15.07 12.88 -9.01
CA ARG A 104 16.20 13.70 -9.48
C ARG A 104 16.09 15.09 -8.87
N CYS A 105 17.21 15.64 -8.42
CA CYS A 105 17.29 16.96 -7.82
C CYS A 105 18.10 17.90 -8.71
N TYR A 106 17.70 19.16 -8.78
CA TYR A 106 18.39 20.23 -9.50
C TYR A 106 18.68 21.35 -8.49
N ASP A 107 19.95 21.57 -8.13
CA ASP A 107 20.39 22.65 -7.25
C ASP A 107 21.06 23.76 -8.07
N ARG A 108 20.56 25.00 -7.95
CA ARG A 108 21.10 26.20 -8.62
C ARG A 108 21.32 26.07 -10.14
N VAL A 109 20.48 25.28 -10.81
CA VAL A 109 20.50 25.11 -12.27
C VAL A 109 19.79 26.28 -12.94
N PRO A 110 20.37 26.91 -13.98
CA PRO A 110 19.72 28.01 -14.69
C PRO A 110 18.46 27.54 -15.41
N GLU A 111 17.43 28.38 -15.46
CA GLU A 111 16.09 28.03 -15.94
C GLU A 111 16.07 27.44 -17.37
N ARG A 112 16.91 27.95 -18.27
CA ARG A 112 17.05 27.43 -19.65
C ARG A 112 17.50 25.97 -19.71
N SER A 113 18.15 25.46 -18.67
CA SER A 113 18.66 24.10 -18.55
C SER A 113 17.72 23.19 -17.75
N LEU A 114 16.67 23.74 -17.15
CA LEU A 114 15.64 22.96 -16.47
C LEU A 114 14.64 22.37 -17.49
N PRO A 115 14.13 21.15 -17.23
CA PRO A 115 12.91 20.66 -17.87
C PRO A 115 11.77 21.67 -17.70
N PRO A 116 10.88 21.85 -18.69
CA PRO A 116 9.77 22.80 -18.62
C PRO A 116 8.93 22.67 -17.33
N GLU A 117 8.75 21.45 -16.83
CA GLU A 117 7.95 21.13 -15.64
C GLU A 117 8.54 21.69 -14.34
N LEU A 118 9.85 21.96 -14.32
CA LEU A 118 10.58 22.47 -13.16
C LEU A 118 10.91 23.97 -13.24
N ARG A 119 10.48 24.66 -14.31
CA ARG A 119 10.67 26.10 -14.47
C ARG A 119 9.70 26.90 -13.58
N ASN A 120 9.94 28.21 -13.46
CA ASN A 120 9.11 29.06 -12.61
C ASN A 120 7.65 29.05 -13.08
N THR A 121 7.45 29.26 -14.38
CA THR A 121 6.13 29.22 -15.02
C THR A 121 5.62 27.79 -15.13
N ASN A 122 4.38 27.56 -14.71
CA ASN A 122 3.72 26.29 -14.91
C ASN A 122 3.43 26.08 -16.41
N PRO A 123 4.02 25.06 -17.07
CA PRO A 123 3.92 24.91 -18.51
C PRO A 123 2.49 24.61 -19.01
N THR A 124 1.58 24.19 -18.13
CA THR A 124 0.22 23.76 -18.48
C THR A 124 -0.88 24.55 -17.77
N GLY A 125 -0.53 25.40 -16.79
CA GLY A 125 -1.47 26.07 -15.88
C GLY A 125 -2.30 25.13 -14.98
N THR A 126 -2.20 23.81 -15.15
CA THR A 126 -3.03 22.80 -14.46
C THR A 126 -2.22 21.73 -13.73
N MET A 127 -0.92 21.61 -14.05
CA MET A 127 0.00 20.70 -13.37
C MET A 127 0.13 21.05 -11.89
N MET A 128 -0.18 20.09 -11.02
CA MET A 128 0.00 20.24 -9.57
C MET A 128 1.47 20.13 -9.19
N ARG A 129 1.93 21.06 -8.35
CA ARG A 129 3.29 21.14 -7.83
C ARG A 129 3.25 21.28 -6.31
N PHE A 130 4.24 20.72 -5.62
CA PHE A 130 4.36 20.85 -4.16
C PHE A 130 5.45 21.88 -3.84
N ILE A 131 5.03 23.08 -3.46
CA ILE A 131 5.91 24.25 -3.26
C ILE A 131 5.71 24.74 -1.82
N ASN A 132 6.81 24.87 -1.07
CA ASN A 132 6.80 25.39 0.31
C ASN A 132 5.76 24.70 1.23
N GLY A 133 5.56 23.39 1.07
CA GLY A 133 4.62 22.62 1.87
C GLY A 133 3.17 22.62 1.38
N THR A 134 2.87 23.27 0.25
CA THR A 134 1.50 23.40 -0.29
C THR A 134 1.40 22.87 -1.72
N TRP A 135 0.31 22.17 -2.01
CA TRP A 135 -0.04 21.77 -3.37
C TRP A 135 -0.70 22.94 -4.12
N THR A 136 -0.15 23.31 -5.28
CA THR A 136 -0.59 24.47 -6.09
C THR A 136 -0.37 24.20 -7.58
N ASN A 137 -1.15 24.84 -8.44
CA ASN A 137 -0.95 24.87 -9.89
C ASN A 137 -0.46 26.24 -10.40
N LYS A 138 -0.24 27.21 -9.51
CA LYS A 138 0.29 28.54 -9.84
C LYS A 138 1.76 28.48 -10.24
N ASP A 139 2.29 29.58 -10.77
CA ASP A 139 3.72 29.81 -10.96
C ASP A 139 4.47 29.74 -9.63
N ALA A 140 5.75 29.33 -9.67
CA ALA A 140 6.52 29.08 -8.46
C ALA A 140 6.84 30.38 -7.72
N GLN A 141 6.82 31.49 -8.44
CA GLN A 141 7.00 32.84 -7.92
C GLN A 141 5.72 33.38 -7.25
N ASP A 142 4.56 32.76 -7.50
CA ASP A 142 3.24 33.21 -7.02
C ASP A 142 2.72 32.39 -5.82
N SER A 143 3.55 31.50 -5.28
CA SER A 143 3.18 30.47 -4.31
C SER A 143 3.87 30.64 -2.96
#